data_AF-A0A921HZG3-F1
#
_entry.id   AF-A0A921HZG3-F1
#
_cell.length_a   1.000
_cell.length_b   1.000
_cell.length_c   1.000
_cell.angle_alpha   90.00
_cell.angle_beta   90.00
_cell.angle_gamma   90.00
#
_symmetry.space_group_name_H-M   'P 1'
#
loop_
_entity.id
_entity.type
_entity.pdbx_description
1 polymer ?
#
loop_
_entity_poly.entity_id
_entity_poly.type
_entity_poly.pdbx_seq_one_letter_code
_entity_poly.pdbx_strand_id
1 'polypeptide(L)' 'MAYVPWQEWCGILELEKGLCCGTIFEELNKPFTGAGGRR' A
#
# COMPACT_ATOMS: atom_id res chain seq x y z
N MET A 1 -2.44 19.07 -12.47
CA MET A 1 -3.12 18.47 -11.30
C MET A 1 -4.14 17.48 -11.83
N ALA A 2 -4.11 16.22 -11.39
CA ALA A 2 -5.03 15.18 -11.84
C ALA A 2 -6.01 14.83 -10.71
N TYR A 3 -7.24 14.52 -11.07
CA TYR A 3 -8.24 14.03 -10.12
C TYR A 3 -7.87 12.62 -9.67
N VAL A 4 -7.94 12.38 -8.35
CA VAL A 4 -7.81 11.05 -7.77
C VAL A 4 -9.21 10.57 -7.40
N PRO A 5 -9.69 9.44 -7.93
CA PRO A 5 -11.01 8.93 -7.63
C PRO A 5 -11.15 8.52 -6.16
N TRP A 6 -12.37 8.64 -5.63
CA TRP A 6 -12.71 8.09 -4.33
C TRP A 6 -12.57 6.57 -4.37
N GLN A 7 -11.88 6.00 -3.37
CA GLN A 7 -11.62 4.57 -3.28
C GLN A 7 -12.38 3.97 -2.09
N GLU A 8 -13.04 2.84 -2.33
CA GLU A 8 -13.67 2.04 -1.28
C GLU A 8 -12.62 1.23 -0.51
N TRP A 9 -12.86 1.02 0.78
CA TRP A 9 -11.95 0.26 1.63
C TRP A 9 -12.19 -1.24 1.40
N CYS A 10 -11.15 -1.98 1.05
CA CYS A 10 -11.19 -3.44 0.87
C CYS A 10 -9.89 -4.06 1.39
N GLY A 11 -9.97 -5.22 2.05
CA GLY A 11 -8.79 -5.98 2.50
C GLY A 11 -7.88 -5.17 3.42
N ILE A 12 -8.34 -4.89 4.64
CA ILE A 12 -7.57 -4.13 5.63
C ILE A 12 -6.89 -5.10 6.60
N LEU A 13 -5.61 -4.88 6.81
CA LEU A 13 -4.83 -5.56 7.82
C LEU A 13 -5.28 -5.16 9.23
N GLU A 14 -5.24 -6.12 10.15
CA GLU A 14 -5.32 -5.82 11.58
C GLU A 14 -4.23 -4.82 11.99
N LEU A 15 -4.51 -3.98 12.98
CA LEU A 15 -3.69 -2.82 13.34
C LEU A 15 -2.21 -3.17 13.58
N GLU A 16 -1.94 -4.24 14.34
CA GLU A 16 -0.58 -4.67 14.64
C GLU A 16 0.19 -5.10 13.38
N LYS A 17 -0.49 -5.86 12.50
CA LYS A 17 0.08 -6.30 11.24
C LYS A 17 0.30 -5.12 10.27
N GLY A 18 -0.66 -4.20 10.21
CA GLY A 18 -0.54 -2.99 9.40
C GLY A 18 0.60 -2.07 9.86
N LEU A 19 0.80 -1.96 11.17
CA LEU A 19 1.94 -1.23 11.75
C LEU A 19 3.27 -1.86 11.34
N CYS A 20 3.40 -3.19 11.43
CA CYS A 20 4.59 -3.91 10.99
C CYS A 20 4.85 -3.79 9.48
N CYS A 21 3.81 -3.81 8.65
CA CYS A 21 3.94 -3.70 7.19
C CYS A 21 4.10 -2.26 6.68
N GLY A 22 3.78 -1.24 7.50
CA GLY A 22 3.79 0.16 7.10
C GLY A 22 2.61 0.59 6.22
N THR A 23 1.58 -0.26 6.10
CA THR A 23 0.33 0.02 5.38
C THR A 23 -0.80 -0.80 6.01
N ILE A 24 -2.00 -0.22 6.08
CA ILE A 24 -3.21 -0.97 6.48
C ILE A 24 -3.87 -1.68 5.31
N PHE A 25 -3.55 -1.29 4.07
CA PHE A 25 -4.14 -1.89 2.87
C PHE A 25 -3.31 -3.09 2.43
N GLU A 26 -3.93 -4.27 2.39
CA GLU A 26 -3.29 -5.52 1.97
C GLU A 26 -2.71 -5.42 0.56
N GLU A 27 -3.42 -4.77 -0.35
CA GLU A 27 -3.02 -4.60 -1.76
C GLU A 27 -1.72 -3.79 -1.93
N LEU A 28 -1.37 -2.96 -0.93
CA LEU A 28 -0.16 -2.15 -0.94
C LEU A 28 1.03 -2.84 -0.26
N ASN A 29 0.81 -3.96 0.44
CA ASN A 29 1.88 -4.74 1.05
C ASN A 29 2.61 -5.59 -0.02
N LYS A 30 3.38 -4.91 -0.88
CA LYS A 30 4.09 -5.53 -2.00
C LYS A 30 5.53 -5.88 -1.61
N PRO A 31 6.08 -7.00 -2.10
CA PRO A 31 7.48 -7.32 -1.85
C PRO A 31 8.38 -6.24 -2.48
N PHE A 32 9.48 -5.91 -1.80
CA PHE A 32 10.46 -5.00 -2.35
C PHE A 32 11.21 -5.65 -3.52
N THR A 33 11.02 -5.13 -4.73
CA THR A 33 11.65 -5.68 -5.95
C THR A 33 12.91 -4.91 -6.40
N GLY A 34 13.35 -3.92 -5.64
CA GLY A 34 14.63 -3.23 -5.87
C GLY A 34 14.78 -2.49 -7.21
N ALA A 35 13.68 -2.28 -7.95
CA ALA A 35 13.72 -1.80 -9.35
C ALA A 35 13.19 -0.36 -9.55
N GLY A 36 13.04 0.43 -8.48
CA GLY A 36 12.48 1.78 -8.52
C GLY A 36 13.54 2.87 -8.60
N GLY A 37 14.32 2.93 -9.68
CA GLY A 37 15.35 3.94 -9.87
C GLY A 37 16.27 3.68 -11.05
N ARG A 38 15.73 3.45 -12.25
CA ARG A 38 16.54 3.60 -13.47
C ARG A 38 16.78 5.10 -13.67
N ARG A 39 18.06 5.48 -13.67
CA ARG A 39 18.55 6.84 -13.95
C ARG A 39 18.20 7.28 -15.37
#